data_AF-A0A966B3J9-F1
#
_entry.id   AF-A0A966B3J9-F1
#
_cell.length_a   1.000
_cell.length_b   1.000
_cell.length_c   1.000
_cell.angle_alpha   90.00
_cell.angle_beta   90.00
_cell.angle_gamma   90.00
#
_symmetry.space_group_name_H-M   'P 1'
#
loop_
_entity.id
_entity.type
_entity.pdbx_description
1 polymer ?
#
loop_
_entity_poly.entity_id
_entity_poly.type
_entity_poly.pdbx_seq_one_letter_code
_entity_poly.pdbx_strand_id
1 'polypeptide(L)'
;VDYSFPSSFSLIDAAKRAERDGDLIFTSGGQLRLGQQIEEVIYLPRVAEEMLDIINPEKLQSIIVRDSREMTGCILASIFTEMDSGVGVTLGEFTGTEALSHYEFINDLGLGAARLQMQSYFVTDEAVQKFRGQSSSESTNING
;
A
#
# COMPACT_ATOMS: atom_id res chain seq x y z
N VAL A 1 -1.98 -7.73 7.00
CA VAL A 1 -1.35 -6.42 6.71
C VAL A 1 0.08 -6.48 7.22
N ASP A 2 1.06 -6.11 6.41
CA ASP A 2 2.48 -6.06 6.80
C ASP A 2 2.97 -4.61 6.90
N TYR A 3 3.38 -4.17 8.09
CA TYR A 3 3.90 -2.82 8.33
C TYR A 3 5.44 -2.77 8.35
N SER A 4 6.14 -3.89 8.15
CA SER A 4 7.59 -3.92 8.24
C SER A 4 8.27 -3.46 6.95
N PHE A 5 9.43 -2.83 7.10
CA PHE A 5 10.34 -2.55 6.00
C PHE A 5 11.77 -2.97 6.39
N PRO A 6 12.35 -4.01 5.74
CA PRO A 6 11.78 -4.82 4.67
C PRO A 6 10.59 -5.70 5.11
N SER A 7 9.85 -6.23 4.13
CA SER A 7 8.67 -7.10 4.34
C SER A 7 9.01 -8.34 5.16
N SER A 8 8.19 -8.65 6.16
CA SER A 8 8.29 -9.88 6.97
C SER A 8 7.56 -11.03 6.28
N PHE A 9 6.63 -10.73 5.37
CA PHE A 9 5.90 -11.74 4.62
C PHE A 9 6.59 -12.11 3.31
N SER A 10 6.51 -13.40 2.95
CA SER A 10 6.89 -13.91 1.64
C SER A 10 5.82 -13.51 0.61
N LEU A 11 6.20 -12.66 -0.35
CA LEU A 11 5.29 -12.24 -1.43
C LEU A 11 4.79 -13.42 -2.26
N ILE A 12 5.68 -14.36 -2.58
CA ILE A 12 5.34 -15.50 -3.43
C ILE A 12 4.29 -16.39 -2.76
N ASP A 13 4.42 -16.64 -1.46
CA ASP A 13 3.49 -17.50 -0.73
C ASP A 13 2.16 -16.78 -0.48
N ALA A 14 2.21 -15.48 -0.17
CA ALA A 14 1.01 -14.67 -0.01
C ALA A 14 0.20 -14.59 -1.31
N ALA A 15 0.86 -14.34 -2.44
CA ALA A 15 0.23 -14.29 -3.76
C ALA A 15 -0.40 -15.64 -4.15
N LYS A 16 0.32 -16.75 -3.94
CA LYS A 16 -0.23 -18.10 -4.18
C LYS A 16 -1.50 -18.35 -3.36
N ARG A 17 -1.49 -18.02 -2.08
CA ARG A 17 -2.64 -18.22 -1.20
C ARG A 17 -3.82 -17.34 -1.59
N ALA A 18 -3.58 -16.09 -1.97
CA ALA A 18 -4.64 -15.20 -2.43
C ALA A 18 -5.29 -15.67 -3.75
N GLU A 19 -4.49 -15.99 -4.78
CA GLU A 19 -5.01 -16.34 -6.10
C GLU A 19 -5.53 -17.78 -6.17
N ARG A 20 -4.70 -18.74 -5.75
CA ARG A 20 -4.97 -20.17 -5.93
C ARG A 20 -5.90 -20.71 -4.85
N ASP A 21 -5.65 -20.38 -3.60
CA ASP A 21 -6.37 -20.99 -2.47
C ASP A 21 -7.57 -20.11 -2.09
N GLY A 22 -7.45 -18.79 -2.24
CA GLY A 22 -8.49 -17.82 -1.88
C GLY A 22 -8.66 -17.66 -0.37
N ASP A 23 -7.72 -18.16 0.44
CA ASP A 23 -7.85 -18.27 1.90
C ASP A 23 -7.13 -17.12 2.65
N LEU A 24 -6.48 -16.22 1.90
CA LEU A 24 -5.70 -15.13 2.43
C LEU A 24 -5.90 -13.86 1.59
N ILE A 25 -6.12 -12.74 2.27
CA ILE A 25 -5.91 -11.40 1.71
C ILE A 25 -4.70 -10.75 2.38
N PHE A 26 -3.87 -10.06 1.62
CA PHE A 26 -2.68 -9.40 2.13
C PHE A 26 -2.51 -8.01 1.52
N THR A 27 -1.77 -7.16 2.24
CA THR A 27 -1.35 -5.84 1.79
C THR A 27 -0.23 -5.34 2.69
N SER A 28 0.63 -4.48 2.14
CA SER A 28 1.49 -3.59 2.91
C SER A 28 0.63 -2.55 3.61
N GLY A 29 1.00 -2.24 4.84
CA GLY A 29 0.46 -1.14 5.62
C GLY A 29 1.24 0.15 5.38
N GLY A 30 0.70 1.26 5.88
CA GLY A 30 1.38 2.56 5.82
C GLY A 30 1.42 3.19 4.43
N GLN A 31 0.53 2.81 3.53
CA GLN A 31 0.32 3.49 2.25
C GLN A 31 -1.10 4.08 2.18
N LEU A 32 -1.17 5.28 1.62
CA LEU A 32 -2.41 6.04 1.44
C LEU A 32 -2.60 6.35 -0.03
N ARG A 33 -3.87 6.39 -0.45
CA ARG A 33 -4.29 6.79 -1.77
C ARG A 33 -4.69 8.26 -1.77
N LEU A 34 -4.18 8.99 -2.74
CA LEU A 34 -4.38 10.41 -2.95
C LEU A 34 -5.53 10.65 -3.92
N GLY A 35 -6.21 11.79 -3.75
CA GLY A 35 -7.25 12.23 -4.69
C GLY A 35 -6.72 12.61 -6.07
N GLN A 36 -5.43 12.95 -6.15
CA GLN A 36 -4.75 13.39 -7.37
C GLN A 36 -3.47 12.60 -7.60
N GLN A 37 -3.00 12.57 -8.84
CA GLN A 37 -1.71 11.98 -9.17
C GLN A 37 -0.58 12.91 -8.72
N ILE A 38 0.51 12.33 -8.23
CA ILE A 38 1.76 13.03 -8.02
C ILE A 38 2.63 12.84 -9.25
N GLU A 39 3.26 13.94 -9.71
CA GLU A 39 4.32 13.89 -10.69
C GLU A 39 5.64 13.51 -10.01
N GLU A 40 6.25 12.40 -10.43
CA GLU A 40 7.51 11.91 -9.90
C GLU A 40 8.62 12.06 -10.96
N VAL A 41 9.79 12.55 -10.52
CA VAL A 41 11.01 12.57 -11.34
C VAL A 41 11.94 11.48 -10.84
N ILE A 42 12.17 10.46 -11.67
CA ILE A 42 13.04 9.34 -11.33
C ILE A 42 14.38 9.53 -12.02
N TYR A 43 15.45 9.62 -11.23
CA TYR A 43 16.80 9.61 -11.77
C TYR A 43 17.18 8.19 -12.19
N LEU A 44 17.43 7.99 -13.48
CA LEU A 44 17.93 6.74 -14.02
C LEU A 44 19.46 6.83 -14.20
N PRO A 45 20.26 6.03 -13.47
CA PRO A 45 21.70 5.96 -13.72
C PRO A 45 21.98 5.45 -15.15
N ARG A 46 23.04 5.93 -15.80
CA ARG A 46 23.39 5.52 -17.18
C ARG A 46 23.41 4.01 -17.43
N VAL A 47 23.88 3.23 -16.47
CA VAL A 47 23.89 1.75 -16.58
C VAL A 47 22.48 1.18 -16.71
N ALA A 48 21.48 1.79 -16.05
CA ALA A 48 20.09 1.39 -16.19
C ALA A 48 19.44 1.92 -17.48
N GLU A 49 19.96 3.01 -18.05
CA GLU A 49 19.61 3.51 -19.38
C GLU A 49 20.11 2.54 -20.48
N GLU A 50 21.30 1.96 -20.33
CA GLU A 50 21.77 0.90 -21.23
C GLU A 50 20.94 -0.38 -21.08
N MET A 51 20.40 -0.66 -19.89
CA MET A 51 19.46 -1.76 -19.68
C MET A 51 18.07 -1.51 -20.28
N LEU A 52 17.65 -0.24 -20.45
CA LEU A 52 16.40 0.11 -21.14
C LEU A 52 16.41 -0.35 -22.60
N ASP A 53 17.56 -0.31 -23.26
CA ASP A 53 17.69 -0.78 -24.64
C ASP A 53 17.60 -2.32 -24.75
N ILE A 54 17.89 -3.02 -23.65
CA ILE A 54 17.94 -4.49 -23.56
C ILE A 54 16.59 -5.05 -23.06
N ILE A 55 15.92 -4.33 -22.16
CA ILE A 55 14.67 -4.73 -21.51
C ILE A 55 13.51 -3.97 -22.16
N ASN A 56 12.43 -4.67 -22.53
CA ASN A 56 11.22 -4.00 -23.04
C ASN A 56 10.81 -2.85 -22.09
N PRO A 57 10.63 -1.60 -22.58
CA PRO A 57 10.21 -0.45 -21.78
C PRO A 57 9.01 -0.70 -20.87
N GLU A 58 8.04 -1.51 -21.31
CA GLU A 58 6.87 -1.89 -20.50
C GLU A 58 7.27 -2.72 -19.25
N LYS A 59 8.26 -3.63 -19.40
CA LYS A 59 8.79 -4.39 -18.26
C LYS A 59 9.55 -3.48 -17.30
N LEU A 60 10.30 -2.50 -17.80
CA LEU A 60 10.98 -1.57 -16.90
C LEU A 60 9.99 -0.68 -16.16
N GLN A 61 8.95 -0.18 -16.83
CA GLN A 61 7.87 0.56 -16.17
C GLN A 61 7.24 -0.26 -15.05
N SER A 62 6.99 -1.56 -15.25
CA SER A 62 6.43 -2.41 -14.19
C SER A 62 7.35 -2.61 -12.97
N ILE A 63 8.66 -2.38 -13.12
CA ILE A 63 9.66 -2.52 -12.06
C ILE A 63 9.87 -1.19 -11.31
N ILE A 64 9.78 -0.07 -12.04
CA ILE A 64 10.11 1.27 -11.52
C ILE A 64 8.88 2.02 -11.01
N VAL A 65 7.72 1.84 -11.66
CA VAL A 65 6.55 2.70 -11.46
C VAL A 65 5.74 2.22 -10.27
N ARG A 66 5.67 3.05 -9.23
CA ARG A 66 4.67 2.98 -8.17
C ARG A 66 3.35 3.55 -8.69
N ASP A 67 2.22 3.22 -8.06
CA ASP A 67 0.96 3.90 -8.38
C ASP A 67 1.12 5.40 -8.05
N SER A 68 1.09 6.25 -9.08
CA SER A 68 1.19 7.72 -8.96
C SER A 68 0.17 8.37 -8.02
N ARG A 69 -0.87 7.64 -7.61
CA ARG A 69 -1.86 8.09 -6.63
C ARG A 69 -1.60 7.55 -5.23
N GLU A 70 -0.42 7.00 -4.95
CA GLU A 70 -0.13 6.39 -3.66
C GLU A 70 1.15 6.95 -3.06
N MET A 71 1.11 7.20 -1.75
CA MET A 71 2.24 7.71 -1.00
C MET A 71 2.35 6.98 0.34
N THR A 72 3.56 6.80 0.83
CA THR A 72 3.78 6.23 2.16
C THR A 72 3.39 7.23 3.24
N GLY A 73 2.69 6.75 4.27
CA GLY A 73 2.16 7.57 5.36
C GLY A 73 3.23 8.33 6.14
N CYS A 74 4.46 7.81 6.22
CA CYS A 74 5.57 8.53 6.86
C CYS A 74 6.00 9.79 6.08
N ILE A 75 5.97 9.75 4.74
CA ILE A 75 6.26 10.91 3.90
C ILE A 75 5.14 11.95 4.08
N LEU A 76 3.88 11.50 4.03
CA LEU A 76 2.73 12.37 4.27
C LEU A 76 2.78 13.00 5.67
N ALA A 77 3.06 12.23 6.70
CA ALA A 77 3.21 12.75 8.06
C ALA A 77 4.29 13.85 8.13
N SER A 78 5.40 13.68 7.40
CA SER A 78 6.48 14.68 7.38
C SER A 78 6.05 15.98 6.68
N ILE A 79 5.23 15.87 5.64
CA ILE A 79 4.63 17.04 4.96
C ILE A 79 3.61 17.71 5.89
N PHE A 80 2.78 16.92 6.57
CA PHE A 80 1.72 17.44 7.43
C PHE A 80 2.29 18.20 8.62
N THR A 81 3.42 17.77 9.18
CA THR A 81 4.06 18.48 10.28
C THR A 81 4.63 19.84 9.89
N GLU A 82 4.95 20.06 8.61
CA GLU A 82 5.39 21.34 8.06
C GLU A 82 4.20 22.26 7.71
N MET A 83 3.09 21.67 7.27
CA MET A 83 1.84 22.39 7.06
C MET A 83 1.25 22.71 8.44
N ASP A 84 0.79 23.93 8.70
CA ASP A 84 0.09 24.29 9.95
C ASP A 84 -1.27 23.56 10.04
N SER A 85 -1.22 22.25 10.26
CA SER A 85 -2.26 21.26 9.97
C SER A 85 -2.95 20.76 11.23
N GLY A 86 -2.46 21.15 12.41
CA GLY A 86 -2.85 20.55 13.70
C GLY A 86 -2.24 19.16 13.94
N VAL A 87 -1.51 18.62 12.97
CA VAL A 87 -0.76 17.36 13.11
C VAL A 87 0.66 17.67 13.58
N GLY A 88 0.92 17.36 14.86
CA GLY A 88 2.22 17.57 15.47
C GLY A 88 3.27 16.55 15.02
N VAL A 89 4.54 16.88 15.25
CA VAL A 89 5.64 15.93 15.04
C VAL A 89 5.48 14.70 15.93
N THR A 90 5.56 13.51 15.34
CA THR A 90 5.55 12.26 16.09
C THR A 90 6.93 12.00 16.68
N LEU A 91 7.11 12.23 17.98
CA LEU A 91 8.37 12.00 18.69
C LEU A 91 8.15 11.07 19.88
N GLY A 92 8.87 9.94 19.91
CA GLY A 92 8.77 8.97 20.99
C GLY A 92 7.59 8.03 20.83
N GLU A 93 6.89 7.75 21.93
CA GLU A 93 5.73 6.86 21.94
C GLU A 93 4.55 7.52 21.21
N PHE A 94 4.00 6.83 20.21
CA PHE A 94 2.83 7.30 19.48
C PHE A 94 1.56 6.98 20.25
N THR A 95 0.84 8.03 20.63
CA THR A 95 -0.35 7.97 21.48
C THR A 95 -1.64 7.83 20.68
N GLY A 96 -2.71 7.38 21.35
CA GLY A 96 -4.04 7.32 20.73
C GLY A 96 -4.58 8.69 20.29
N THR A 97 -4.23 9.76 21.02
CA THR A 97 -4.62 11.13 20.66
C THR A 97 -3.95 11.58 19.36
N GLU A 98 -2.66 11.28 19.19
CA GLU A 98 -1.95 11.55 17.94
C GLU A 98 -2.54 10.71 16.80
N ALA A 99 -2.81 9.42 17.04
CA ALA A 99 -3.46 8.56 16.05
C ALA A 99 -4.80 9.13 15.56
N LEU A 100 -5.61 9.67 16.47
CA LEU A 100 -6.90 10.30 16.13
C LEU A 100 -6.70 11.59 15.32
N SER A 101 -5.80 12.49 15.75
CA SER A 101 -5.51 13.74 15.02
C SER A 101 -5.03 13.46 13.59
N HIS A 102 -4.12 12.49 13.42
CA HIS A 102 -3.68 12.06 12.09
C HIS A 102 -4.83 11.49 11.26
N TYR A 103 -5.68 10.65 11.85
CA TYR A 103 -6.82 10.05 11.17
C TYR A 103 -7.82 11.10 10.68
N GLU A 104 -8.20 12.04 11.53
CA GLU A 104 -9.12 13.13 11.20
C GLU A 104 -8.56 13.99 10.07
N PHE A 105 -7.29 14.37 10.16
CA PHE A 105 -6.63 15.17 9.13
C PHE A 105 -6.54 14.46 7.77
N ILE A 106 -6.16 13.16 7.76
CA ILE A 106 -6.12 12.33 6.55
C ILE A 106 -7.53 12.25 5.91
N ASN A 107 -8.55 12.07 6.74
CA ASN A 107 -9.93 11.96 6.29
C ASN A 107 -10.46 13.29 5.71
N ASP A 108 -10.13 14.42 6.34
CA ASP A 108 -10.51 15.76 5.87
C ASP A 108 -9.88 16.11 4.51
N LEU A 109 -8.67 15.60 4.24
CA LEU A 109 -8.02 15.71 2.93
C LEU A 109 -8.62 14.77 1.87
N GLY A 110 -9.58 13.92 2.24
CA GLY A 110 -10.19 12.93 1.34
C GLY A 110 -9.21 11.83 0.91
N LEU A 111 -8.16 11.58 1.70
CA LEU A 111 -7.20 10.52 1.43
C LEU A 111 -7.80 9.16 1.85
N GLY A 112 -7.54 8.15 1.04
CA GLY A 112 -8.08 6.81 1.23
C GLY A 112 -7.02 5.77 1.54
N ALA A 113 -7.48 4.54 1.78
CA ALA A 113 -6.59 3.39 1.80
C ALA A 113 -5.97 3.17 0.40
N ALA A 114 -4.68 2.82 0.37
CA ALA A 114 -4.04 2.31 -0.84
C ALA A 114 -4.71 1.02 -1.32
N ARG A 115 -4.45 0.66 -2.59
CA ARG A 115 -4.87 -0.64 -3.13
C ARG A 115 -4.22 -1.77 -2.35
N LEU A 116 -4.89 -2.92 -2.30
CA LEU A 116 -4.32 -4.13 -1.71
C LEU A 116 -3.10 -4.55 -2.54
N GLN A 117 -1.91 -4.37 -1.97
CA GLN A 117 -0.66 -4.62 -2.68
C GLN A 117 0.46 -4.96 -1.72
N MET A 118 1.51 -5.60 -2.22
CA MET A 118 2.78 -5.72 -1.49
C MET A 118 3.92 -5.68 -2.49
N GLN A 119 4.90 -4.80 -2.25
CA GLN A 119 5.95 -4.49 -3.23
C GLN A 119 5.32 -4.06 -4.57
N SER A 120 5.71 -4.68 -5.69
CA SER A 120 5.14 -4.40 -7.02
C SER A 120 3.92 -5.26 -7.38
N TYR A 121 3.45 -6.11 -6.46
CA TYR A 121 2.32 -7.00 -6.70
C TYR A 121 1.02 -6.38 -6.17
N PHE A 122 0.02 -6.26 -7.03
CA PHE A 122 -1.34 -5.85 -6.68
C PHE A 122 -2.26 -7.05 -6.62
N VAL A 123 -3.00 -7.19 -5.52
CA VAL A 123 -4.03 -8.22 -5.38
C VAL A 123 -5.17 -7.93 -6.35
N THR A 124 -5.59 -8.92 -7.12
CA THR A 124 -6.64 -8.74 -8.13
C THR A 124 -8.03 -8.74 -7.51
N ASP A 125 -9.00 -8.13 -8.22
CA ASP A 125 -10.40 -8.14 -7.78
C ASP A 125 -10.95 -9.56 -7.71
N GLU A 126 -10.54 -10.47 -8.60
CA GLU A 126 -10.95 -11.88 -8.56
C GLU A 126 -10.47 -12.56 -7.28
N ALA A 127 -9.23 -12.33 -6.85
CA ALA A 127 -8.70 -12.87 -5.60
C ALA A 127 -9.46 -12.31 -4.38
N VAL A 128 -9.78 -11.01 -4.38
CA VAL A 128 -10.61 -10.37 -3.34
C VAL A 128 -12.00 -11.01 -3.27
N GLN A 129 -12.66 -11.21 -4.41
CA GLN A 129 -13.99 -11.82 -4.46
C GLN A 129 -13.97 -13.27 -4.00
N LYS A 130 -12.94 -14.03 -4.40
CA LYS A 130 -12.75 -15.41 -3.97
C LYS A 130 -12.61 -15.52 -2.45
N PHE A 131 -11.79 -14.66 -1.85
CA PHE A 131 -11.64 -14.58 -0.39
C PHE A 131 -12.97 -14.27 0.32
N ARG A 132 -13.71 -13.27 -0.16
CA ARG A 132 -15.03 -12.92 0.40
C ARG A 132 -16.05 -14.06 0.29
N GLY A 133 -16.02 -14.80 -0.82
CA GLY A 133 -16.92 -15.93 -1.07
C GLY A 133 -16.69 -17.12 -0.14
N GLN A 134 -15.46 -17.29 0.38
CA GLN A 134 -15.17 -18.31 1.39
C GLN A 134 -15.66 -17.88 2.78
N SER A 135 -15.42 -16.63 3.17
CA SER A 135 -15.86 -16.12 4.48
C SER A 135 -17.38 -16.16 4.68
N SER A 136 -18.16 -15.97 3.62
CA SER A 136 -19.62 -16.10 3.67
C SER A 136 -20.11 -17.54 3.80
N SER A 137 -19.33 -18.51 3.34
CA SER A 137 -19.66 -19.95 3.45
C SER A 137 -19.37 -20.54 4.84
N GLU A 138 -18.35 -20.03 5.56
CA GLU A 138 -18.00 -20.49 6.91
C GLU A 138 -18.86 -19.87 8.02
N SER A 139 -19.56 -18.76 7.75
CA SER A 139 -20.40 -18.06 8.73
C SER A 139 -21.73 -18.77 9.04
N THR A 140 -21.97 -19.99 8.53
CA THR A 140 -23.25 -20.71 8.66
C THR A 140 -23.26 -21.81 9.74
N ASN A 141 -22.23 -21.94 10.58
CA ASN A 141 -22.24 -22.92 11.68
C ASN A 141 -21.71 -22.33 12.99
N ILE A 142 -22.54 -21.49 13.62
CA ILE A 142 -22.50 -21.34 15.07
C ILE A 142 -23.91 -21.65 15.55
N ASN A 143 -24.22 -22.95 15.68
CA ASN A 143 -25.42 -23.39 16.38
C ASN A 143 -25.21 -23.11 17.87
N GLY A 144 -26.21 -22.47 18.48
CA GLY A 144 -26.24 -22.05 19.88
C GLY A 144 -26.53 -23.15 20.89
#